data_AF-A0A4Q3Z6U5-F1
#
_entry.id   AF-A0A4Q3Z6U5-F1
#
_cell.length_a   1.000
_cell.length_b   1.000
_cell.length_c   1.000
_cell.angle_alpha   90.00
_cell.angle_beta   90.00
_cell.angle_gamma   90.00
#
_symmetry.space_group_name_H-M   'P 1'
#
loop_
_entity.id
_entity.type
_entity.pdbx_description
1 polymer ?
#
loop_
_entity_poly.entity_id
_entity_poly.type
_entity_poly.pdbx_seq_one_letter_code
_entity_poly.pdbx_strand_id
1 'polypeptide(L)'
;MAKFDYFVLFAEMRTGSNFLEANLNLFDGVACLGEAFNPHFIGYPDRNDVLGITQPEREADPQALIDAVKDAPGLNGFRFFHDHDARVLDIALTDPRCAKIVLTRNPADSFVSWKIATQTGQWKLTNATHAKTGQVTFDADEFDGHLAGLQDFQVRILNTLQRTGQTAFYVAYEDLQDVEIMNGLATWLGVEAQITALDKKLKKQNPMPMAEKVQNFEEMSQALARADRFNLTRTPNFEPRRGPLIPTWVAAARSPLLYMPLKSGPTAAVEQWMADTDGVAPSELMRKFSQRSLRDWLRDTPGHAKFTVVRHPVAWAHTAFCERIVANGPGTFAEIRRTLGRIHNVAVPDGGPIPETDATYDMAAHKAAFLAFLKFLRNNLSAQTAVRLDAAWASQSTLLQGMADFGLPDVIVREGSLDRDLAWIAGRAGIETPPPVPAQTDPLAGRLAAIYDDAIERAARDAYGRDYESFGFGDYA
;
A
#
# COMPACT_ATOMS: atom_id res chain seq x y z
N MET A 1 -1.47 -29.73 21.41
CA MET A 1 -2.66 -28.88 21.64
C MET A 1 -3.16 -28.41 20.28
N ALA A 2 -4.47 -28.42 20.04
CA ALA A 2 -5.05 -27.88 18.81
C ALA A 2 -4.65 -26.40 18.66
N LYS A 3 -4.35 -25.99 17.43
CA LYS A 3 -3.89 -24.64 17.10
C LYS A 3 -5.00 -23.60 17.27
N PHE A 4 -6.24 -24.00 17.01
CA PHE A 4 -7.45 -23.18 17.09
C PHE A 4 -8.56 -23.95 17.81
N ASP A 5 -9.46 -23.25 18.49
CA ASP A 5 -10.64 -23.84 19.14
C ASP A 5 -11.88 -23.80 18.25
N TYR A 6 -11.93 -22.84 17.34
CA TYR A 6 -13.04 -22.61 16.41
C TYR A 6 -12.55 -21.75 15.25
N PHE A 7 -13.37 -21.60 14.22
CA PHE A 7 -13.06 -20.71 13.10
C PHE A 7 -14.23 -19.82 12.70
N VAL A 8 -13.90 -18.70 12.07
CA VAL A 8 -14.83 -17.81 11.40
C VAL A 8 -14.46 -17.68 9.93
N LEU A 9 -15.45 -17.82 9.06
CA LEU A 9 -15.35 -17.57 7.62
C LEU A 9 -15.93 -16.19 7.34
N PHE A 10 -15.06 -15.19 7.28
CA PHE A 10 -15.40 -13.85 6.80
C PHE A 10 -15.60 -13.90 5.29
N ALA A 11 -16.82 -13.60 4.88
CA ALA A 11 -17.21 -13.65 3.49
C ALA A 11 -18.32 -12.62 3.24
N GLU A 12 -18.83 -12.59 2.01
CA GLU A 12 -19.90 -11.68 1.64
C GLU A 12 -20.96 -12.42 0.85
N MET A 13 -22.12 -11.78 0.71
CA MET A 13 -23.16 -12.28 -0.17
C MET A 13 -22.54 -12.54 -1.56
N ARG A 14 -22.76 -13.76 -2.07
CA ARG A 14 -22.29 -14.18 -3.39
C ARG A 14 -20.77 -14.27 -3.57
N THR A 15 -19.95 -14.36 -2.53
CA THR A 15 -18.50 -14.64 -2.70
C THR A 15 -18.16 -16.12 -2.92
N GLY A 16 -19.15 -17.01 -2.84
CA GLY A 16 -18.93 -18.46 -2.89
C GLY A 16 -18.85 -19.12 -1.51
N SER A 17 -19.20 -18.41 -0.45
CA SER A 17 -19.13 -18.91 0.94
C SER A 17 -19.89 -20.20 1.19
N ASN A 18 -21.05 -20.41 0.55
CA ASN A 18 -21.78 -21.69 0.60
C ASN A 18 -20.98 -22.86 0.01
N PHE A 19 -20.18 -22.61 -1.04
CA PHE A 19 -19.36 -23.65 -1.66
C PHE A 19 -18.15 -23.98 -0.78
N LEU A 20 -17.51 -22.97 -0.21
CA LEU A 20 -16.45 -23.18 0.77
C LEU A 20 -16.96 -23.91 2.03
N GLU A 21 -18.13 -23.53 2.55
CA GLU A 21 -18.81 -24.25 3.65
C GLU A 21 -19.02 -25.74 3.31
N ALA A 22 -19.59 -26.02 2.14
CA ALA A 22 -19.85 -27.40 1.72
C ALA A 22 -18.57 -28.24 1.65
N ASN A 23 -17.45 -27.67 1.18
CA ASN A 23 -16.17 -28.35 1.12
C ASN A 23 -15.48 -28.47 2.49
N LEU A 24 -15.58 -27.45 3.35
CA LEU A 24 -15.12 -27.54 4.74
C LEU A 24 -15.80 -28.70 5.49
N ASN A 25 -17.09 -28.90 5.24
CA ASN A 25 -17.87 -30.00 5.82
C ASN A 25 -17.56 -31.39 5.24
N LEU A 26 -16.67 -31.51 4.24
CA LEU A 26 -16.17 -32.80 3.77
C LEU A 26 -14.97 -33.30 4.59
N PHE A 27 -14.28 -32.41 5.30
CA PHE A 27 -13.15 -32.79 6.14
C PHE A 27 -13.66 -33.43 7.43
N ASP A 28 -13.21 -34.65 7.71
CA ASP A 28 -13.56 -35.32 8.96
C ASP A 28 -13.05 -34.50 10.16
N GLY A 29 -13.93 -34.32 11.16
CA GLY A 29 -13.65 -33.47 12.31
C GLY A 29 -13.79 -31.96 12.09
N VAL A 30 -14.37 -31.49 10.97
CA VAL A 30 -14.68 -30.08 10.72
C VAL A 30 -16.17 -29.87 10.50
N ALA A 31 -16.75 -28.85 11.11
CA ALA A 31 -18.11 -28.42 10.81
C ALA A 31 -18.27 -26.89 10.73
N CYS A 32 -18.73 -26.41 9.60
CA CYS A 32 -19.19 -25.05 9.40
C CYS A 32 -20.71 -25.00 9.54
N LEU A 33 -21.19 -24.25 10.54
CA LEU A 33 -22.56 -24.23 11.05
C LEU A 33 -23.42 -23.15 10.37
N GLY A 34 -23.13 -22.83 9.10
CA GLY A 34 -23.85 -21.81 8.37
C GLY A 34 -23.61 -20.40 8.90
N GLU A 35 -24.63 -19.55 8.81
CA GLU A 35 -24.60 -18.15 9.27
C GLU A 35 -25.17 -18.06 10.68
N ALA A 36 -24.40 -18.55 11.65
CA ALA A 36 -24.80 -18.66 13.06
C ALA A 36 -25.23 -17.31 13.69
N PHE A 37 -24.76 -16.20 13.14
CA PHE A 37 -25.02 -14.84 13.63
C PHE A 37 -25.79 -13.96 12.64
N ASN A 38 -26.51 -14.57 11.69
CA ASN A 38 -27.42 -13.83 10.80
C ASN A 38 -28.54 -13.15 11.61
N PRO A 39 -28.90 -11.88 11.37
CA PRO A 39 -29.95 -11.19 12.14
C PRO A 39 -31.37 -11.75 11.94
N HIS A 40 -31.61 -12.52 10.88
CA HIS A 40 -32.94 -12.98 10.50
C HIS A 40 -33.22 -14.46 10.80
N PHE A 41 -32.18 -15.26 10.99
CA PHE A 41 -32.29 -16.70 11.29
C PHE A 41 -31.04 -17.17 12.07
N ILE A 42 -30.97 -18.46 12.44
CA ILE A 42 -29.81 -19.02 13.15
C ILE A 42 -29.21 -20.20 12.38
N GLY A 43 -27.98 -20.02 11.88
CA GLY A 43 -27.23 -21.04 11.12
C GLY A 43 -27.76 -21.24 9.70
N TYR A 44 -28.97 -21.77 9.57
CA TYR A 44 -29.65 -22.04 8.30
C TYR A 44 -31.12 -21.58 8.35
N PRO A 45 -31.74 -21.16 7.23
CA PRO A 45 -33.11 -20.64 7.22
C PRO A 45 -34.20 -21.60 7.71
N ASP A 46 -33.94 -22.91 7.69
CA ASP A 46 -34.85 -23.99 8.07
C ASP A 46 -34.53 -24.60 9.45
N ARG A 47 -33.66 -23.95 10.22
CA ARG A 47 -33.25 -24.38 11.57
C ARG A 47 -33.83 -23.44 12.63
N ASN A 48 -34.20 -24.01 13.78
CA ASN A 48 -34.68 -23.26 14.95
C ASN A 48 -33.58 -23.01 15.99
N ASP A 49 -32.50 -23.80 15.94
CA ASP A 49 -31.36 -23.73 16.85
C ASP A 49 -30.06 -24.15 16.16
N VAL A 50 -28.94 -23.71 16.74
CA VAL A 50 -27.59 -24.22 16.45
C VAL A 50 -27.00 -24.69 17.76
N LEU A 51 -26.63 -25.97 17.83
CA LEU A 51 -26.08 -26.60 19.04
C LEU A 51 -26.98 -26.45 20.28
N GLY A 52 -28.31 -26.46 20.08
CA GLY A 52 -29.28 -26.31 21.17
C GLY A 52 -29.55 -24.87 21.60
N ILE A 53 -28.90 -23.87 20.99
CA ILE A 53 -29.11 -22.44 21.25
C ILE A 53 -30.03 -21.86 20.17
N THR A 54 -31.11 -21.23 20.60
CA THR A 54 -32.11 -20.58 19.72
C THR A 54 -31.70 -19.16 19.34
N GLN A 55 -32.37 -18.59 18.33
CA GLN A 55 -32.13 -17.20 17.91
C GLN A 55 -32.26 -16.18 19.06
N PRO A 56 -33.35 -16.17 19.87
CA PRO A 56 -33.49 -15.23 20.99
C PRO A 56 -32.41 -15.37 22.06
N GLU A 57 -31.97 -16.60 22.34
CA GLU A 57 -30.89 -16.85 23.31
C GLU A 57 -29.56 -16.29 22.81
N ARG A 58 -29.21 -16.53 21.55
CA ARG A 58 -28.02 -15.95 20.89
C ARG A 58 -28.08 -14.43 20.79
N GLU A 59 -29.25 -13.83 20.58
CA GLU A 59 -29.39 -12.37 20.55
C GLU A 59 -29.17 -11.75 21.93
N ALA A 60 -29.62 -12.42 22.99
CA ALA A 60 -29.39 -12.02 24.37
C ALA A 60 -27.91 -12.18 24.77
N ASP A 61 -27.29 -13.31 24.39
CA ASP A 61 -25.89 -13.62 24.70
C ASP A 61 -25.17 -14.31 23.51
N PRO A 62 -24.48 -13.54 22.64
CA PRO A 62 -23.74 -14.11 21.54
C PRO A 62 -22.50 -14.91 21.99
N GLN A 63 -21.96 -14.65 23.19
CA GLN A 63 -20.81 -15.37 23.71
C GLN A 63 -21.17 -16.83 24.02
N ALA A 64 -22.37 -17.08 24.55
CA ALA A 64 -22.86 -18.43 24.82
C ALA A 64 -22.85 -19.32 23.56
N LEU A 65 -23.20 -18.76 22.39
CA LEU A 65 -23.11 -19.51 21.13
C LEU A 65 -21.67 -19.76 20.69
N ILE A 66 -20.77 -18.79 20.87
CA ILE A 66 -19.34 -18.99 20.59
C ILE A 66 -18.76 -20.11 21.47
N ASP A 67 -19.11 -20.13 22.75
CA ASP A 67 -18.63 -21.15 23.69
C ASP A 67 -19.20 -22.53 23.32
N ALA A 68 -20.48 -22.62 22.95
CA ALA A 68 -21.05 -23.86 22.43
C ALA A 68 -20.34 -24.35 21.15
N VAL A 69 -19.93 -23.44 20.25
CA VAL A 69 -19.15 -23.79 19.06
C VAL A 69 -17.77 -24.33 19.43
N LYS A 70 -17.09 -23.75 20.44
CA LYS A 70 -15.79 -24.24 20.93
C LYS A 70 -15.89 -25.61 21.60
N ASP A 71 -16.98 -25.85 22.32
CA ASP A 71 -17.20 -27.09 23.10
C ASP A 71 -17.71 -28.25 22.23
N ALA A 72 -18.25 -27.97 21.04
CA ALA A 72 -18.72 -28.99 20.13
C ALA A 72 -17.57 -29.90 19.64
N PRO A 73 -17.82 -31.21 19.40
CA PRO A 73 -16.78 -32.11 18.92
C PRO A 73 -16.16 -31.68 17.59
N GLY A 74 -14.83 -31.77 17.48
CA GLY A 74 -14.07 -31.36 16.29
C GLY A 74 -13.81 -29.85 16.25
N LEU A 75 -13.38 -29.37 15.08
CA LEU A 75 -13.17 -27.94 14.83
C LEU A 75 -14.42 -27.35 14.17
N ASN A 76 -15.15 -26.55 14.94
CA ASN A 76 -16.41 -25.97 14.51
C ASN A 76 -16.25 -24.48 14.17
N GLY A 77 -17.10 -23.97 13.29
CA GLY A 77 -17.05 -22.58 12.89
C GLY A 77 -18.29 -22.13 12.15
N PHE A 78 -18.30 -20.88 11.69
CA PHE A 78 -19.47 -20.27 11.07
C PHE A 78 -19.08 -19.22 10.03
N ARG A 79 -20.00 -18.93 9.12
CA ARG A 79 -19.91 -17.81 8.18
C ARG A 79 -20.34 -16.52 8.85
N PHE A 80 -19.59 -15.46 8.58
CA PHE A 80 -19.85 -14.12 9.08
C PHE A 80 -19.77 -13.10 7.93
N PHE A 81 -20.81 -12.30 7.75
CA PHE A 81 -20.88 -11.23 6.76
C PHE A 81 -20.87 -9.86 7.44
N HIS A 82 -20.58 -8.78 6.70
CA HIS A 82 -20.47 -7.43 7.29
C HIS A 82 -21.75 -6.93 7.98
N ASP A 83 -22.92 -7.45 7.60
CA ASP A 83 -24.24 -7.09 8.13
C ASP A 83 -24.72 -8.01 9.27
N HIS A 84 -23.88 -8.95 9.72
CA HIS A 84 -24.16 -9.79 10.88
C HIS A 84 -23.91 -9.04 12.19
N ASP A 85 -24.24 -9.68 13.31
CA ASP A 85 -24.11 -9.09 14.64
C ASP A 85 -22.67 -8.58 14.91
N ALA A 86 -22.52 -7.26 14.92
CA ALA A 86 -21.21 -6.60 15.09
C ALA A 86 -20.53 -6.93 16.43
N ARG A 87 -21.28 -7.38 17.46
CA ARG A 87 -20.71 -7.80 18.76
C ARG A 87 -19.80 -9.01 18.60
N VAL A 88 -20.13 -9.90 17.67
CA VAL A 88 -19.40 -11.16 17.43
C VAL A 88 -18.10 -10.92 16.69
N LEU A 89 -18.08 -9.92 15.80
CA LEU A 89 -16.92 -9.58 15.00
C LEU A 89 -15.71 -9.29 15.88
N ASP A 90 -15.86 -8.45 16.91
CA ASP A 90 -14.75 -8.10 17.78
C ASP A 90 -14.32 -9.29 18.66
N ILE A 91 -15.27 -10.13 19.10
CA ILE A 91 -14.96 -11.37 19.86
C ILE A 91 -14.08 -12.29 19.02
N ALA A 92 -14.51 -12.67 17.82
CA ALA A 92 -13.79 -13.62 16.98
C ALA A 92 -12.49 -13.04 16.42
N LEU A 93 -12.51 -11.77 15.98
CA LEU A 93 -11.38 -11.15 15.28
C LEU A 93 -10.21 -10.87 16.22
N THR A 94 -10.46 -10.58 17.50
CA THR A 94 -9.40 -10.31 18.49
C THR A 94 -8.88 -11.56 19.21
N ASP A 95 -9.61 -12.68 19.15
CA ASP A 95 -9.25 -13.93 19.83
C ASP A 95 -8.20 -14.75 19.06
N PRO A 96 -6.95 -14.88 19.52
CA PRO A 96 -5.89 -15.63 18.82
C PRO A 96 -6.17 -17.12 18.65
N ARG A 97 -7.13 -17.69 19.39
CA ARG A 97 -7.53 -19.10 19.28
C ARG A 97 -8.65 -19.32 18.27
N CYS A 98 -9.23 -18.25 17.73
CA CYS A 98 -10.13 -18.31 16.58
C CYS A 98 -9.33 -18.31 15.27
N ALA A 99 -9.54 -19.28 14.39
CA ALA A 99 -9.04 -19.23 13.02
C ALA A 99 -9.86 -18.26 12.16
N LYS A 100 -9.21 -17.37 11.42
CA LYS A 100 -9.85 -16.42 10.49
C LYS A 100 -9.63 -16.87 9.06
N ILE A 101 -10.70 -17.21 8.37
CA ILE A 101 -10.70 -17.46 6.93
C ILE A 101 -11.34 -16.26 6.26
N VAL A 102 -10.64 -15.63 5.30
CA VAL A 102 -11.15 -14.48 4.56
C VAL A 102 -11.35 -14.89 3.11
N LEU A 103 -12.62 -14.97 2.70
CA LEU A 103 -13.01 -15.30 1.33
C LEU A 103 -13.27 -14.02 0.55
N THR A 104 -12.50 -13.83 -0.52
CA THR A 104 -12.61 -12.67 -1.41
C THR A 104 -13.16 -13.08 -2.78
N ARG A 105 -13.79 -12.13 -3.47
CA ARG A 105 -14.25 -12.28 -4.85
C ARG A 105 -14.20 -10.92 -5.52
N ASN A 106 -14.08 -10.89 -6.85
CA ASN A 106 -14.24 -9.68 -7.62
C ASN A 106 -15.58 -8.96 -7.25
N PRO A 107 -15.53 -7.72 -6.72
CA PRO A 107 -16.71 -6.98 -6.28
C PRO A 107 -17.76 -6.75 -7.38
N ALA A 108 -17.32 -6.60 -8.63
CA ALA A 108 -18.24 -6.44 -9.77
C ALA A 108 -19.01 -7.73 -10.04
N ASP A 109 -18.36 -8.89 -9.93
CA ASP A 109 -18.98 -10.20 -10.11
C ASP A 109 -19.95 -10.55 -8.97
N SER A 110 -19.60 -10.21 -7.72
CA SER A 110 -20.52 -10.41 -6.58
C SER A 110 -21.71 -9.47 -6.67
N PHE A 111 -21.51 -8.19 -7.00
CA PHE A 111 -22.57 -7.19 -7.12
C PHE A 111 -23.58 -7.55 -8.21
N VAL A 112 -23.13 -7.82 -9.44
CA VAL A 112 -24.03 -8.22 -10.53
C VAL A 112 -24.74 -9.53 -10.20
N SER A 113 -24.03 -10.48 -9.58
CA SER A 113 -24.68 -11.71 -9.14
C SER A 113 -25.72 -11.50 -8.05
N TRP A 114 -25.53 -10.52 -7.16
CA TRP A 114 -26.49 -10.14 -6.14
C TRP A 114 -27.73 -9.49 -6.77
N LYS A 115 -27.56 -8.53 -7.68
CA LYS A 115 -28.66 -7.89 -8.42
C LYS A 115 -29.52 -8.93 -9.17
N ILE A 116 -28.89 -9.90 -9.86
CA ILE A 116 -29.61 -10.96 -10.57
C ILE A 116 -30.41 -11.83 -9.59
N ALA A 117 -29.82 -12.19 -8.44
CA ALA A 117 -30.51 -13.02 -7.45
C ALA A 117 -31.73 -12.29 -6.85
N THR A 118 -31.58 -11.00 -6.53
CA THR A 118 -32.67 -10.15 -6.04
C THR A 118 -33.81 -10.04 -7.07
N GLN A 119 -33.49 -9.89 -8.36
CA GLN A 119 -34.51 -9.81 -9.41
C GLN A 119 -35.20 -11.16 -9.72
N THR A 120 -34.47 -12.26 -9.68
CA THR A 120 -34.97 -13.59 -10.11
C THR A 120 -35.54 -14.44 -8.97
N GLY A 121 -35.28 -14.05 -7.71
CA GLY A 121 -35.60 -14.80 -6.50
C GLY A 121 -34.79 -16.08 -6.31
N GLN A 122 -33.69 -16.24 -7.07
CA GLN A 122 -32.90 -17.48 -7.10
C GLN A 122 -31.57 -17.32 -6.34
N TRP A 123 -31.50 -17.88 -5.14
CA TRP A 123 -30.35 -17.72 -4.23
C TRP A 123 -29.36 -18.90 -4.26
N LYS A 124 -29.83 -20.13 -4.55
CA LYS A 124 -29.02 -21.35 -4.68
C LYS A 124 -29.34 -22.08 -6.00
N LEU A 125 -28.32 -22.55 -6.72
CA LEU A 125 -28.46 -23.37 -7.93
C LEU A 125 -27.83 -24.75 -7.70
N THR A 126 -28.69 -25.77 -7.62
CA THR A 126 -28.27 -27.19 -7.55
C THR A 126 -28.35 -27.88 -8.92
N ASN A 127 -29.13 -27.33 -9.86
CA ASN A 127 -29.26 -27.85 -11.22
C ASN A 127 -29.11 -26.73 -12.28
N ALA A 128 -28.14 -26.89 -13.18
CA ALA A 128 -27.78 -25.90 -14.19
C ALA A 128 -28.89 -25.62 -15.23
N THR A 129 -29.81 -26.57 -15.46
CA THR A 129 -30.92 -26.40 -16.41
C THR A 129 -32.04 -25.49 -15.91
N HIS A 130 -32.02 -25.11 -14.63
CA HIS A 130 -33.00 -24.21 -14.00
C HIS A 130 -32.41 -22.83 -13.65
N ALA A 131 -31.30 -22.45 -14.29
CA ALA A 131 -30.75 -21.11 -14.11
C ALA A 131 -31.69 -20.08 -14.74
N LYS A 132 -32.32 -19.23 -13.92
CA LYS A 132 -33.05 -18.07 -14.41
C LYS A 132 -32.04 -17.03 -14.89
N THR A 133 -31.99 -16.81 -16.20
CA THR A 133 -31.18 -15.76 -16.80
C THR A 133 -31.97 -14.45 -16.82
N GLY A 134 -31.39 -13.39 -16.28
CA GLY A 134 -31.95 -12.05 -16.29
C GLY A 134 -30.83 -11.03 -16.49
N GLN A 135 -31.08 -10.01 -17.32
CA GLN A 135 -30.16 -8.88 -17.45
C GLN A 135 -30.50 -7.83 -16.41
N VAL A 136 -29.51 -7.40 -15.64
CA VAL A 136 -29.66 -6.34 -14.64
C VAL A 136 -29.23 -4.99 -15.22
N THR A 137 -29.83 -3.91 -14.74
CA THR A 137 -29.32 -2.56 -14.94
C THR A 137 -28.28 -2.28 -13.85
N PHE A 138 -27.10 -1.82 -14.25
CA PHE A 138 -26.03 -1.37 -13.37
C PHE A 138 -26.25 0.09 -12.97
N ASP A 139 -26.05 0.38 -11.69
CA ASP A 139 -26.10 1.73 -11.11
C ASP A 139 -24.73 1.99 -10.47
N ALA A 140 -24.09 3.09 -10.85
CA ALA A 140 -22.74 3.42 -10.42
C ALA A 140 -22.69 3.84 -8.94
N ASP A 141 -23.64 4.64 -8.48
CA ASP A 141 -23.67 5.12 -7.09
C ASP A 141 -23.97 3.97 -6.13
N GLU A 142 -24.87 3.07 -6.51
CA GLU A 142 -25.17 1.85 -5.75
C GLU A 142 -23.95 0.92 -5.69
N PHE A 143 -23.22 0.78 -6.80
CA PHE A 143 -21.99 -0.01 -6.84
C PHE A 143 -20.88 0.61 -5.99
N ASP A 144 -20.71 1.93 -6.03
CA ASP A 144 -19.70 2.62 -5.23
C ASP A 144 -19.99 2.52 -3.73
N GLY A 145 -21.25 2.64 -3.32
CA GLY A 145 -21.67 2.39 -1.93
C GLY A 145 -21.40 0.94 -1.49
N HIS A 146 -21.70 -0.03 -2.34
CA HIS A 146 -21.40 -1.45 -2.08
C HIS A 146 -19.88 -1.69 -1.96
N LEU A 147 -19.09 -1.12 -2.87
CA LEU A 147 -17.64 -1.25 -2.88
C LEU A 147 -17.00 -0.61 -1.64
N ALA A 148 -17.47 0.57 -1.22
CA ALA A 148 -17.00 1.25 -0.01
C ALA A 148 -17.22 0.39 1.24
N GLY A 149 -18.42 -0.17 1.41
CA GLY A 149 -18.73 -1.06 2.55
C GLY A 149 -17.83 -2.30 2.60
N LEU A 150 -17.59 -2.94 1.44
CA LEU A 150 -16.66 -4.06 1.33
C LEU A 150 -15.23 -3.67 1.71
N GLN A 151 -14.76 -2.51 1.23
CA GLN A 151 -13.42 -2.02 1.53
C GLN A 151 -13.25 -1.68 3.02
N ASP A 152 -14.23 -1.02 3.62
CA ASP A 152 -14.20 -0.67 5.05
C ASP A 152 -14.13 -1.92 5.93
N PHE A 153 -14.89 -2.96 5.57
CA PHE A 153 -14.85 -4.24 6.27
C PHE A 153 -13.48 -4.93 6.16
N GLN A 154 -12.91 -4.97 4.95
CA GLN A 154 -11.57 -5.53 4.72
C GLN A 154 -10.48 -4.76 5.48
N VAL A 155 -10.55 -3.43 5.47
CA VAL A 155 -9.62 -2.55 6.22
C VAL A 155 -9.76 -2.80 7.73
N ARG A 156 -10.97 -2.99 8.24
CA ARG A 156 -11.21 -3.33 9.65
C ARG A 156 -10.56 -4.67 10.02
N ILE A 157 -10.76 -5.72 9.21
CA ILE A 157 -10.11 -7.03 9.42
C ILE A 157 -8.60 -6.87 9.47
N LEU A 158 -8.01 -6.26 8.44
CA LEU A 158 -6.56 -6.09 8.32
C LEU A 158 -5.96 -5.32 9.50
N ASN A 159 -6.54 -4.17 9.85
CA ASN A 159 -6.04 -3.33 10.94
C ASN A 159 -6.12 -4.03 12.30
N THR A 160 -7.21 -4.76 12.57
CA THR A 160 -7.36 -5.49 13.84
C THR A 160 -6.37 -6.65 13.93
N LEU A 161 -6.20 -7.42 12.86
CA LEU A 161 -5.20 -8.51 12.81
C LEU A 161 -3.79 -7.97 13.03
N GLN A 162 -3.43 -6.84 12.40
CA GLN A 162 -2.14 -6.18 12.60
C GLN A 162 -1.93 -5.73 14.06
N ARG A 163 -2.93 -5.08 14.66
CA ARG A 163 -2.86 -4.59 16.05
C ARG A 163 -2.76 -5.71 17.08
N THR A 164 -3.37 -6.87 16.78
CA THR A 164 -3.41 -8.03 17.67
C THR A 164 -2.32 -9.06 17.36
N GLY A 165 -1.49 -8.84 16.35
CA GLY A 165 -0.40 -9.75 15.97
C GLY A 165 -0.89 -11.07 15.36
N GLN A 166 -2.07 -11.08 14.75
CA GLN A 166 -2.71 -12.26 14.18
C GLN A 166 -2.63 -12.28 12.65
N THR A 167 -2.87 -13.45 12.05
CA THR A 167 -2.99 -13.63 10.60
C THR A 167 -4.28 -14.38 10.25
N ALA A 168 -4.71 -14.25 9.00
CA ALA A 168 -5.85 -14.96 8.44
C ALA A 168 -5.42 -15.79 7.22
N PHE A 169 -6.18 -16.84 6.92
CA PHE A 169 -6.05 -17.57 5.67
C PHE A 169 -6.92 -16.89 4.61
N TYR A 170 -6.28 -16.30 3.60
CA TYR A 170 -6.97 -15.65 2.50
C TYR A 170 -7.18 -16.64 1.37
N VAL A 171 -8.39 -16.67 0.82
CA VAL A 171 -8.75 -17.51 -0.32
C VAL A 171 -9.65 -16.73 -1.27
N ALA A 172 -9.40 -16.83 -2.57
CA ALA A 172 -10.26 -16.21 -3.58
C ALA A 172 -11.35 -17.19 -4.04
N TYR A 173 -12.45 -16.66 -4.58
CA TYR A 173 -13.53 -17.46 -5.15
C TYR A 173 -13.04 -18.43 -6.24
N GLU A 174 -12.10 -17.98 -7.06
CA GLU A 174 -11.50 -18.72 -8.16
C GLU A 174 -10.71 -19.94 -7.66
N ASP A 175 -10.08 -19.81 -6.49
CA ASP A 175 -9.25 -20.83 -5.86
C ASP A 175 -10.08 -21.93 -5.18
N LEU A 176 -11.38 -21.71 -4.97
CA LEU A 176 -12.24 -22.70 -4.31
C LEU A 176 -12.35 -24.02 -5.09
N GLN A 177 -12.02 -24.00 -6.39
CA GLN A 177 -12.03 -25.20 -7.23
C GLN A 177 -10.75 -26.03 -7.16
N ASP A 178 -9.75 -25.57 -6.40
CA ASP A 178 -8.48 -26.26 -6.24
C ASP A 178 -8.48 -27.12 -4.96
N VAL A 179 -8.37 -28.43 -5.15
CA VAL A 179 -8.31 -29.42 -4.07
C VAL A 179 -7.06 -29.22 -3.19
N GLU A 180 -5.94 -28.82 -3.77
CA GLU A 180 -4.70 -28.59 -3.03
C GLU A 180 -4.83 -27.37 -2.12
N ILE A 181 -5.48 -26.30 -2.58
CA ILE A 181 -5.75 -25.11 -1.77
C ILE A 181 -6.71 -25.44 -0.61
N MET A 182 -7.74 -26.26 -0.84
CA MET A 182 -8.64 -26.72 0.22
C MET A 182 -7.92 -27.59 1.26
N ASN A 183 -7.04 -28.50 0.82
CA ASN A 183 -6.21 -29.29 1.74
C ASN A 183 -5.18 -28.41 2.47
N GLY A 184 -4.67 -27.35 1.84
CA GLY A 184 -3.83 -26.34 2.48
C GLY A 184 -4.56 -25.57 3.58
N LEU A 185 -5.83 -25.20 3.34
CA LEU A 185 -6.70 -24.60 4.35
C LEU A 185 -6.92 -25.54 5.54
N ALA A 186 -7.24 -26.82 5.30
CA ALA A 186 -7.40 -27.82 6.36
C ALA A 186 -6.11 -27.99 7.18
N THR A 187 -4.97 -28.05 6.50
CA THR A 187 -3.65 -28.11 7.16
C THR A 187 -3.40 -26.87 8.03
N TRP A 188 -3.73 -25.67 7.52
CA TRP A 188 -3.57 -24.43 8.28
C TRP A 188 -4.46 -24.37 9.52
N LEU A 189 -5.69 -24.90 9.42
CA LEU A 189 -6.63 -25.10 10.54
C LEU A 189 -6.14 -26.13 11.57
N GLY A 190 -5.12 -26.93 11.22
CA GLY A 190 -4.60 -28.00 12.07
C GLY A 190 -5.42 -29.30 11.99
N VAL A 191 -6.13 -29.49 10.88
CA VAL A 191 -6.95 -30.68 10.59
C VAL A 191 -6.11 -31.66 9.76
N GLU A 192 -6.03 -32.92 10.19
CA GLU A 192 -5.24 -33.96 9.50
C GLU A 192 -5.97 -34.57 8.29
N ALA A 193 -7.30 -34.49 8.26
CA ALA A 193 -8.10 -35.01 7.16
C ALA A 193 -7.76 -34.28 5.84
N GLN A 194 -7.72 -35.04 4.75
CA GLN A 194 -7.57 -34.52 3.39
C GLN A 194 -8.68 -35.04 2.49
N ILE A 195 -9.06 -34.24 1.51
CA ILE A 195 -10.04 -34.61 0.48
C ILE A 195 -9.35 -34.83 -0.86
N THR A 196 -9.89 -35.76 -1.65
CA THR A 196 -9.41 -36.06 -3.01
C THR A 196 -10.29 -35.47 -4.11
N ALA A 197 -11.46 -34.93 -3.74
CA ALA A 197 -12.39 -34.28 -4.64
C ALA A 197 -13.27 -33.28 -3.87
N LEU A 198 -13.70 -32.22 -4.58
CA LEU A 198 -14.63 -31.21 -4.08
C LEU A 198 -16.09 -31.66 -4.18
N ASP A 199 -16.97 -30.98 -3.44
CA ASP A 199 -18.42 -31.16 -3.58
C ASP A 199 -18.88 -30.82 -5.00
N LYS A 200 -19.59 -31.74 -5.64
CA LYS A 200 -20.06 -31.59 -7.04
C LYS A 200 -21.51 -31.09 -7.14
N LYS A 201 -22.20 -30.89 -6.01
CA LYS A 201 -23.64 -30.55 -5.98
C LYS A 201 -23.86 -29.06 -6.22
N LEU A 202 -22.94 -28.21 -5.77
CA LEU A 202 -22.99 -26.77 -5.99
C LEU A 202 -22.35 -26.40 -7.34
N LYS A 203 -23.18 -25.91 -8.28
CA LYS A 203 -22.72 -25.47 -9.61
C LYS A 203 -22.61 -23.94 -9.68
N LYS A 204 -21.70 -23.45 -10.53
CA LYS A 204 -21.56 -22.01 -10.82
C LYS A 204 -22.89 -21.47 -11.33
N GLN A 205 -23.45 -20.49 -10.62
CA GLN A 205 -24.85 -20.13 -10.82
C GLN A 205 -25.09 -19.35 -12.11
N ASN A 206 -24.12 -18.56 -12.56
CA ASN A 206 -24.22 -17.72 -13.75
C ASN A 206 -22.88 -17.71 -14.52
N PRO A 207 -22.64 -18.69 -15.41
CA PRO A 207 -21.38 -18.81 -16.14
C PRO A 207 -21.24 -17.81 -17.30
N MET A 208 -22.30 -17.08 -17.67
CA MET A 208 -22.30 -16.16 -18.81
C MET A 208 -21.29 -14.99 -18.64
N PRO A 209 -20.76 -14.42 -19.73
CA PRO A 209 -19.96 -13.20 -19.69
C PRO A 209 -20.68 -12.01 -19.06
N MET A 210 -19.94 -11.07 -18.48
CA MET A 210 -20.51 -9.88 -17.83
C MET A 210 -21.34 -9.02 -18.80
N ALA A 211 -20.87 -8.90 -20.05
CA ALA A 211 -21.55 -8.15 -21.10
C ALA A 211 -22.95 -8.68 -21.43
N GLU A 212 -23.22 -9.96 -21.17
CA GLU A 212 -24.53 -10.57 -21.41
C GLU A 212 -25.46 -10.45 -20.20
N LYS A 213 -24.92 -10.13 -19.02
CA LYS A 213 -25.65 -10.01 -17.74
C LYS A 213 -26.12 -8.60 -17.44
N VAL A 214 -25.52 -7.60 -18.05
CA VAL A 214 -25.72 -6.18 -17.70
C VAL A 214 -26.24 -5.43 -18.92
N GLN A 215 -27.44 -4.83 -18.81
CA GLN A 215 -28.09 -4.15 -19.92
C GLN A 215 -27.29 -2.93 -20.40
N ASN A 216 -26.74 -2.15 -19.47
CA ASN A 216 -25.90 -0.97 -19.70
C ASN A 216 -24.42 -1.28 -19.43
N PHE A 217 -23.91 -2.36 -20.03
CA PHE A 217 -22.53 -2.82 -19.81
C PHE A 217 -21.46 -1.76 -20.16
N GLU A 218 -21.72 -0.89 -21.13
CA GLU A 218 -20.80 0.21 -21.49
C GLU A 218 -20.67 1.23 -20.35
N GLU A 219 -21.79 1.61 -19.73
CA GLU A 219 -21.82 2.52 -18.58
C GLU A 219 -21.14 1.88 -17.36
N MET A 220 -21.40 0.60 -17.09
CA MET A 220 -20.66 -0.18 -16.10
C MET A 220 -19.16 -0.20 -16.40
N SER A 221 -18.77 -0.37 -17.66
CA SER A 221 -17.36 -0.41 -18.07
C SER A 221 -16.66 0.91 -17.82
N GLN A 222 -17.33 2.04 -18.09
CA GLN A 222 -16.83 3.39 -17.83
C GLN A 222 -16.81 3.72 -16.33
N ALA A 223 -17.86 3.39 -15.59
CA ALA A 223 -17.93 3.56 -14.14
C ALA A 223 -16.82 2.77 -13.46
N LEU A 224 -16.65 1.50 -13.83
CA LEU A 224 -15.58 0.67 -13.29
C LEU A 224 -14.19 1.03 -13.85
N ALA A 225 -14.06 1.75 -14.96
CA ALA A 225 -12.77 2.31 -15.39
C ALA A 225 -12.37 3.53 -14.54
N ARG A 226 -13.37 4.24 -13.98
CA ARG A 226 -13.18 5.37 -13.06
C ARG A 226 -13.03 4.92 -11.60
N ALA A 227 -13.81 3.94 -11.17
CA ALA A 227 -13.56 3.22 -9.92
C ALA A 227 -12.22 2.52 -10.08
N ASP A 228 -11.29 2.76 -9.15
CA ASP A 228 -9.91 2.29 -9.24
C ASP A 228 -9.84 0.74 -9.28
N ARG A 229 -10.03 0.19 -10.49
CA ARG A 229 -10.30 -1.23 -10.77
C ARG A 229 -9.13 -2.16 -10.43
N PHE A 230 -7.95 -1.58 -10.23
CA PHE A 230 -6.74 -2.32 -9.87
C PHE A 230 -6.17 -1.89 -8.52
N ASN A 231 -6.84 -1.03 -7.75
CA ASN A 231 -6.19 -0.35 -6.64
C ASN A 231 -4.87 0.31 -7.13
N LEU A 232 -4.79 0.96 -8.31
CA LEU A 232 -3.55 1.62 -8.77
C LEU A 232 -3.12 2.73 -7.80
N THR A 233 -4.09 3.43 -7.18
CA THR A 233 -3.82 4.37 -6.08
C THR A 233 -3.33 3.69 -4.81
N ARG A 234 -3.53 2.37 -4.70
CA ARG A 234 -3.12 1.46 -3.62
C ARG A 234 -2.20 0.33 -4.10
N THR A 235 -1.47 0.51 -5.20
CA THR A 235 -0.35 -0.37 -5.54
C THR A 235 0.51 -0.40 -4.28
N PRO A 236 0.79 -1.57 -3.66
CA PRO A 236 1.56 -1.60 -2.43
C PRO A 236 2.80 -0.74 -2.67
N ASN A 237 2.94 0.31 -1.87
CA ASN A 237 4.21 1.00 -1.85
C ASN A 237 5.20 -0.02 -1.28
N PHE A 238 5.91 -0.72 -2.17
CA PHE A 238 6.93 -1.68 -1.80
C PHE A 238 8.14 -0.99 -1.19
N GLU A 239 8.23 0.34 -1.34
CA GLU A 239 9.15 1.11 -0.55
C GLU A 239 8.77 1.03 0.93
N PRO A 240 9.72 0.73 1.82
CA PRO A 240 9.45 0.67 3.25
C PRO A 240 8.98 2.02 3.75
N ARG A 241 7.99 2.01 4.65
CA ARG A 241 7.58 3.24 5.38
C ARG A 241 8.81 3.84 6.06
N ARG A 242 8.98 5.15 5.91
CA ARG A 242 10.11 5.89 6.46
C ARG A 242 9.64 6.66 7.68
N GLY A 243 10.48 6.72 8.71
CA GLY A 243 10.26 7.66 9.79
C GLY A 243 10.61 9.10 9.38
N PRO A 244 10.34 10.09 10.23
CA PRO A 244 10.36 11.52 9.89
C PRO A 244 11.75 12.14 9.67
N LEU A 245 12.84 11.38 9.83
CA LEU A 245 14.23 11.83 9.64
C LEU A 245 14.62 13.11 10.41
N ILE A 246 13.99 13.37 11.56
CA ILE A 246 14.15 14.59 12.38
C ILE A 246 15.61 15.03 12.63
N PRO A 247 16.59 14.13 12.88
CA PRO A 247 17.98 14.55 13.08
C PRO A 247 18.60 15.30 11.89
N THR A 248 18.00 15.18 10.71
CA THR A 248 18.42 15.87 9.48
C THR A 248 17.78 17.24 9.29
N TRP A 249 16.72 17.57 10.05
CA TRP A 249 16.03 18.85 9.91
C TRP A 249 16.94 19.99 10.39
N VAL A 250 16.83 21.13 9.70
CA VAL A 250 17.70 22.28 9.90
C VAL A 250 16.84 23.49 10.17
N ALA A 251 17.00 24.10 11.34
CA ALA A 251 16.37 25.38 11.64
C ALA A 251 17.37 26.51 11.44
N ALA A 252 16.85 27.66 10.99
CA ALA A 252 17.60 28.91 10.95
C ALA A 252 18.06 29.30 12.36
N ALA A 253 19.16 30.04 12.45
CA ALA A 253 19.76 30.43 13.72
C ALA A 253 18.94 31.52 14.43
N ARG A 254 18.23 32.36 13.67
CA ARG A 254 17.47 33.52 14.15
C ARG A 254 16.07 33.56 13.56
N SER A 255 15.95 33.36 12.25
CA SER A 255 14.66 33.42 11.57
C SER A 255 13.78 32.21 11.92
N PRO A 256 12.44 32.35 11.88
CA PRO A 256 11.53 31.26 12.20
C PRO A 256 11.36 30.31 10.99
N LEU A 257 12.47 29.84 10.42
CA LEU A 257 12.51 28.96 9.26
C LEU A 257 12.97 27.56 9.66
N LEU A 258 12.26 26.54 9.20
CA LEU A 258 12.61 25.14 9.40
C LEU A 258 12.62 24.40 8.05
N TYR A 259 13.81 24.02 7.61
CA TYR A 259 13.99 23.20 6.43
C TYR A 259 13.98 21.71 6.78
N MET A 260 13.16 20.96 6.06
CA MET A 260 12.98 19.52 6.18
C MET A 260 13.61 18.85 4.95
N PRO A 261 14.93 18.58 4.95
CA PRO A 261 15.66 18.18 3.74
C PRO A 261 15.29 16.79 3.25
N LEU A 262 15.22 16.67 1.92
CA LEU A 262 15.28 15.39 1.22
C LEU A 262 16.74 15.07 0.88
N LYS A 263 17.11 13.79 1.01
CA LYS A 263 18.52 13.36 1.05
C LYS A 263 19.34 13.72 -0.20
N SER A 264 18.71 13.74 -1.38
CA SER A 264 19.31 14.12 -2.66
C SER A 264 18.69 15.41 -3.23
N GLY A 265 18.09 16.23 -2.36
CA GLY A 265 17.64 17.58 -2.71
C GLY A 265 18.77 18.62 -2.61
N PRO A 266 18.52 19.89 -2.97
CA PRO A 266 19.50 20.98 -2.98
C PRO A 266 19.88 21.49 -1.57
N THR A 267 20.20 20.58 -0.66
CA THR A 267 20.37 20.86 0.77
C THR A 267 21.44 21.92 1.03
N ALA A 268 22.60 21.83 0.36
CA ALA A 268 23.68 22.80 0.55
C ALA A 268 23.27 24.22 0.12
N ALA A 269 22.55 24.37 -1.00
CA ALA A 269 22.10 25.67 -1.49
C ALA A 269 21.03 26.29 -0.58
N VAL A 270 20.10 25.47 -0.08
CA VAL A 270 19.05 25.94 0.86
C VAL A 270 19.64 26.30 2.20
N GLU A 271 20.57 25.50 2.74
CA GLU A 271 21.26 25.82 3.99
C GLU A 271 22.09 27.08 3.86
N GLN A 272 22.81 27.27 2.76
CA GLN A 272 23.54 28.52 2.51
C GLN A 272 22.60 29.71 2.49
N TRP A 273 21.48 29.61 1.76
CA TRP A 273 20.46 30.66 1.73
C TRP A 273 19.87 30.97 3.11
N MET A 274 19.58 29.96 3.93
CA MET A 274 19.10 30.15 5.30
C MET A 274 20.14 30.85 6.19
N ALA A 275 21.41 30.50 6.03
CA ALA A 275 22.51 31.12 6.77
C ALA A 275 22.70 32.59 6.37
N ASP A 276 22.67 32.87 5.06
CA ASP A 276 22.75 34.22 4.51
C ASP A 276 21.57 35.09 4.97
N THR A 277 20.38 34.49 5.09
CA THR A 277 19.16 35.15 5.59
C THR A 277 19.35 35.66 7.02
N ASP A 278 20.06 34.89 7.86
CA ASP A 278 20.34 35.25 9.24
C ASP A 278 21.65 36.04 9.43
N GLY A 279 22.45 36.19 8.37
CA GLY A 279 23.78 36.78 8.41
C GLY A 279 24.78 35.97 9.24
N VAL A 280 24.71 34.64 9.16
CA VAL A 280 25.55 33.68 9.91
C VAL A 280 26.21 32.68 8.96
N ALA A 281 27.17 31.89 9.45
CA ALA A 281 27.72 30.78 8.68
C ALA A 281 26.79 29.55 8.67
N PRO A 282 26.79 28.69 7.62
CA PRO A 282 25.96 27.47 7.58
C PRO A 282 26.20 26.47 8.73
N SER A 283 27.36 26.56 9.39
CA SER A 283 27.69 25.78 10.59
C SER A 283 26.94 26.23 11.85
N GLU A 284 26.40 27.46 11.86
CA GLU A 284 25.65 28.04 12.97
C GLU A 284 24.15 27.69 12.92
N LEU A 285 23.68 27.09 11.81
CA LEU A 285 22.32 26.59 11.71
C LEU A 285 22.06 25.49 12.75
N MET A 286 20.84 25.47 13.30
CA MET A 286 20.46 24.52 14.33
C MET A 286 20.17 23.15 13.69
N ARG A 287 20.85 22.11 14.19
CA ARG A 287 20.82 20.75 13.63
C ARG A 287 20.69 19.69 14.72
N LYS A 288 20.64 18.42 14.30
CA LYS A 288 20.67 17.23 15.18
C LYS A 288 19.53 17.25 16.20
N PHE A 289 18.36 17.69 15.76
CA PHE A 289 17.17 17.67 16.58
C PHE A 289 16.83 16.23 17.02
N SER A 290 16.37 16.12 18.26
CA SER A 290 15.57 15.00 18.74
C SER A 290 14.09 15.38 18.61
N GLN A 291 13.18 14.40 18.72
CA GLN A 291 11.74 14.69 18.77
C GLN A 291 11.39 15.72 19.85
N ARG A 292 12.03 15.61 21.03
CA ARG A 292 11.80 16.54 22.15
C ARG A 292 12.31 17.94 21.83
N SER A 293 13.58 18.07 21.45
CA SER A 293 14.17 19.39 21.20
C SER A 293 13.53 20.10 20.02
N LEU A 294 13.02 19.36 19.03
CA LEU A 294 12.25 19.95 17.94
C LEU A 294 10.88 20.46 18.42
N ARG A 295 10.15 19.70 19.26
CA ARG A 295 8.89 20.18 19.84
C ARG A 295 9.09 21.41 20.70
N ASP A 296 10.21 21.48 21.43
CA ASP A 296 10.58 22.66 22.21
C ASP A 296 10.82 23.86 21.28
N TRP A 297 11.62 23.70 20.21
CA TRP A 297 11.85 24.77 19.22
C TRP A 297 10.54 25.25 18.56
N LEU A 298 9.65 24.33 18.17
CA LEU A 298 8.36 24.68 17.56
C LEU A 298 7.46 25.50 18.49
N ARG A 299 7.47 25.20 19.79
CA ARG A 299 6.71 25.93 20.82
C ARG A 299 7.30 27.30 21.08
N ASP A 300 8.63 27.40 21.10
CA ASP A 300 9.36 28.62 21.42
C ASP A 300 9.49 29.56 20.20
N THR A 301 9.14 29.08 19.00
CA THR A 301 9.20 29.82 17.72
C THR A 301 7.82 29.87 17.05
N PRO A 302 6.84 30.62 17.59
CA PRO A 302 5.53 30.77 16.96
C PRO A 302 5.64 31.50 15.62
N GLY A 303 4.80 31.11 14.66
CA GLY A 303 4.87 31.66 13.29
C GLY A 303 5.94 31.02 12.40
N HIS A 304 6.57 29.93 12.85
CA HIS A 304 7.56 29.21 12.05
C HIS A 304 7.01 28.76 10.69
N ALA A 305 7.84 28.86 9.66
CA ALA A 305 7.58 28.35 8.33
C ALA A 305 8.41 27.09 8.09
N LYS A 306 7.74 25.94 8.05
CA LYS A 306 8.34 24.64 7.73
C LYS A 306 8.24 24.41 6.23
N PHE A 307 9.33 24.04 5.59
CA PHE A 307 9.30 23.77 4.17
C PHE A 307 10.26 22.66 3.78
N THR A 308 10.04 22.12 2.60
CA THR A 308 10.91 21.12 1.96
C THR A 308 11.05 21.45 0.49
N VAL A 309 12.07 20.88 -0.16
CA VAL A 309 12.35 21.11 -1.58
C VAL A 309 12.38 19.77 -2.30
N VAL A 310 11.50 19.63 -3.31
CA VAL A 310 11.49 18.50 -4.24
C VAL A 310 12.26 18.86 -5.52
N ARG A 311 12.94 17.87 -6.08
CA ARG A 311 13.79 17.95 -7.27
C ARG A 311 13.14 17.14 -8.41
N HIS A 312 13.43 17.51 -9.66
CA HIS A 312 13.00 16.71 -10.80
C HIS A 312 13.53 15.27 -10.68
N PRO A 313 12.73 14.20 -10.95
CA PRO A 313 13.16 12.83 -10.70
C PRO A 313 14.47 12.41 -11.39
N VAL A 314 14.74 12.89 -12.61
CA VAL A 314 16.04 12.66 -13.29
C VAL A 314 17.20 13.23 -12.50
N ALA A 315 17.12 14.50 -12.09
CA ALA A 315 18.16 15.15 -11.30
C ALA A 315 18.30 14.49 -9.92
N TRP A 316 17.18 14.12 -9.27
CA TRP A 316 17.16 13.39 -8.01
C TRP A 316 17.97 12.08 -8.10
N ALA A 317 17.69 11.26 -9.12
CA ALA A 317 18.39 10.01 -9.34
C ALA A 317 19.87 10.22 -9.69
N HIS A 318 20.18 11.24 -10.50
CA HIS A 318 21.55 11.54 -10.93
C HIS A 318 22.42 12.01 -9.77
N THR A 319 21.88 12.84 -8.88
CA THR A 319 22.54 13.25 -7.65
C THR A 319 22.82 12.05 -6.76
N ALA A 320 21.83 11.17 -6.54
CA ALA A 320 22.02 9.95 -5.78
C ALA A 320 23.11 9.06 -6.39
N PHE A 321 23.10 8.89 -7.71
CA PHE A 321 24.11 8.14 -8.45
C PHE A 321 25.50 8.72 -8.26
N CYS A 322 25.66 10.02 -8.52
CA CYS A 322 26.95 10.69 -8.43
C CYS A 322 27.49 10.71 -6.99
N GLU A 323 26.68 11.05 -6.00
CA GLU A 323 27.14 11.20 -4.62
C GLU A 323 27.31 9.87 -3.88
N ARG A 324 26.47 8.86 -4.17
CA ARG A 324 26.48 7.60 -3.42
C ARG A 324 27.24 6.50 -4.11
N ILE A 325 27.23 6.47 -5.44
CA ILE A 325 27.79 5.37 -6.22
C ILE A 325 29.10 5.80 -6.88
N VAL A 326 29.11 6.92 -7.61
CA VAL A 326 30.30 7.37 -8.35
C VAL A 326 31.37 7.90 -7.42
N ALA A 327 31.03 8.85 -6.54
CA ALA A 327 31.98 9.48 -5.65
C ALA A 327 32.71 8.49 -4.71
N ASN A 328 33.79 8.97 -4.11
CA ASN A 328 34.53 8.26 -3.09
C ASN A 328 34.57 9.08 -1.79
N GLY A 329 34.63 8.41 -0.64
CA GLY A 329 34.72 9.05 0.67
C GLY A 329 33.52 8.84 1.60
N PRO A 330 33.40 9.65 2.67
CA PRO A 330 32.34 9.48 3.67
C PRO A 330 30.94 9.60 3.08
N GLY A 331 30.07 8.64 3.41
CA GLY A 331 28.67 8.64 2.96
C GLY A 331 28.42 8.04 1.57
N THR A 332 29.46 7.56 0.88
CA THR A 332 29.34 6.78 -0.34
C THR A 332 29.17 5.29 -0.04
N PHE A 333 28.73 4.51 -1.02
CA PHE A 333 28.37 3.10 -0.85
C PHE A 333 29.23 2.19 -1.71
N ALA A 334 30.53 2.09 -1.42
CA ALA A 334 31.48 1.29 -2.20
C ALA A 334 31.08 -0.20 -2.32
N GLU A 335 30.49 -0.80 -1.29
CA GLU A 335 29.96 -2.17 -1.37
C GLU A 335 28.76 -2.29 -2.31
N ILE A 336 27.84 -1.33 -2.24
CA ILE A 336 26.69 -1.27 -3.15
C ILE A 336 27.18 -1.05 -4.58
N ARG A 337 28.14 -0.13 -4.82
CA ARG A 337 28.77 0.05 -6.14
C ARG A 337 29.28 -1.27 -6.72
N ARG A 338 30.05 -2.05 -5.94
CA ARG A 338 30.58 -3.35 -6.38
C ARG A 338 29.47 -4.35 -6.73
N THR A 339 28.40 -4.40 -5.93
CA THR A 339 27.22 -5.24 -6.20
C THR A 339 26.49 -4.80 -7.46
N LEU A 340 26.27 -3.49 -7.63
CA LEU A 340 25.61 -2.92 -8.81
C LEU A 340 26.43 -3.16 -10.09
N GLY A 341 27.76 -3.07 -10.02
CA GLY A 341 28.64 -3.39 -11.14
C GLY A 341 28.55 -4.86 -11.56
N ARG A 342 28.51 -5.80 -10.60
CA ARG A 342 28.46 -7.25 -10.89
C ARG A 342 27.10 -7.74 -11.37
N ILE A 343 26.01 -7.28 -10.75
CA ILE A 343 24.66 -7.85 -10.95
C ILE A 343 23.82 -6.99 -11.88
N HIS A 344 23.97 -5.67 -11.81
CA HIS A 344 23.10 -4.71 -12.49
C HIS A 344 23.81 -3.93 -13.61
N ASN A 345 25.04 -4.31 -13.96
CA ASN A 345 25.85 -3.70 -15.01
C ASN A 345 26.08 -2.18 -14.83
N VAL A 346 26.05 -1.69 -13.60
CA VAL A 346 26.40 -0.29 -13.28
C VAL A 346 27.91 -0.20 -13.20
N ALA A 347 28.55 -0.10 -14.37
CA ALA A 347 30.00 -0.18 -14.54
C ALA A 347 30.70 1.12 -14.12
N VAL A 348 30.83 1.34 -12.81
CA VAL A 348 31.53 2.48 -12.22
C VAL A 348 32.83 2.00 -11.56
N PRO A 349 34.01 2.48 -12.00
CA PRO A 349 35.27 2.15 -11.36
C PRO A 349 35.34 2.60 -9.90
N ASP A 350 36.22 1.93 -9.13
CA ASP A 350 36.60 2.41 -7.81
C ASP A 350 37.45 3.68 -7.91
N GLY A 351 37.51 4.44 -6.81
CA GLY A 351 38.38 5.62 -6.72
C GLY A 351 37.69 6.98 -6.90
N GLY A 352 36.43 7.01 -7.34
CA GLY A 352 35.70 8.26 -7.52
C GLY A 352 36.02 8.96 -8.83
N PRO A 353 35.82 8.30 -9.98
CA PRO A 353 36.21 8.86 -11.28
C PRO A 353 35.43 10.15 -11.59
N ILE A 354 36.08 11.04 -12.34
CA ILE A 354 35.50 12.31 -12.81
C ILE A 354 35.31 12.19 -14.33
N PRO A 355 34.07 11.96 -14.81
CA PRO A 355 33.80 11.65 -16.22
C PRO A 355 34.32 12.65 -17.24
N GLU A 356 34.43 13.91 -16.84
CA GLU A 356 34.91 15.00 -17.67
C GLU A 356 36.42 14.89 -17.98
N THR A 357 37.18 14.16 -17.16
CA THR A 357 38.65 14.10 -17.24
C THR A 357 39.25 12.70 -17.17
N ASP A 358 38.46 11.69 -16.80
CA ASP A 358 38.92 10.31 -16.65
C ASP A 358 39.14 9.64 -18.01
N ALA A 359 40.26 8.93 -18.17
CA ALA A 359 40.62 8.27 -19.43
C ALA A 359 39.85 6.97 -19.69
N THR A 360 39.25 6.38 -18.64
CA THR A 360 38.59 5.07 -18.66
C THR A 360 37.09 5.14 -18.42
N TYR A 361 36.64 6.06 -17.59
CA TYR A 361 35.23 6.30 -17.29
C TYR A 361 34.82 7.67 -17.82
N ASP A 362 34.71 7.79 -19.15
CA ASP A 362 34.32 9.03 -19.82
C ASP A 362 32.82 9.33 -19.71
N MET A 363 32.36 10.41 -20.35
CA MET A 363 30.94 10.80 -20.37
C MET A 363 30.02 9.73 -20.98
N ALA A 364 30.50 8.92 -21.94
CA ALA A 364 29.71 7.86 -22.54
C ALA A 364 29.56 6.67 -21.56
N ALA A 365 30.64 6.29 -20.87
CA ALA A 365 30.62 5.31 -19.80
C ALA A 365 29.72 5.77 -18.63
N HIS A 366 29.80 7.05 -18.26
CA HIS A 366 28.94 7.63 -17.22
C HIS A 366 27.46 7.61 -17.59
N LYS A 367 27.12 7.94 -18.84
CA LYS A 367 25.77 7.80 -19.36
C LYS A 367 25.27 6.36 -19.29
N ALA A 368 26.08 5.40 -19.75
CA ALA A 368 25.72 3.99 -19.74
C ALA A 368 25.50 3.46 -18.31
N ALA A 369 26.39 3.82 -17.38
CA ALA A 369 26.28 3.43 -15.98
C ALA A 369 25.07 4.08 -15.29
N PHE A 370 24.78 5.36 -15.57
CA PHE A 370 23.60 6.04 -15.02
C PHE A 370 22.30 5.43 -15.55
N LEU A 371 22.23 5.11 -16.85
CA LEU A 371 21.07 4.42 -17.43
C LEU A 371 20.87 3.02 -16.81
N ALA A 372 21.95 2.27 -16.57
CA ALA A 372 21.89 1.00 -15.86
C ALA A 372 21.42 1.18 -14.40
N PHE A 373 21.84 2.26 -13.74
CA PHE A 373 21.39 2.61 -12.40
C PHE A 373 19.89 2.92 -12.34
N LEU A 374 19.33 3.67 -13.30
CA LEU A 374 17.89 3.91 -13.38
C LEU A 374 17.08 2.61 -13.56
N LYS A 375 17.56 1.68 -14.41
CA LYS A 375 16.96 0.36 -14.57
C LYS A 375 17.01 -0.46 -13.27
N PHE A 376 18.12 -0.38 -12.53
CA PHE A 376 18.21 -0.95 -11.20
C PHE A 376 17.18 -0.32 -10.25
N LEU A 377 17.03 1.00 -10.25
CA LEU A 377 16.12 1.71 -9.36
C LEU A 377 14.66 1.29 -9.55
N ARG A 378 14.20 1.11 -10.79
CA ARG A 378 12.87 0.53 -11.06
C ARG A 378 12.64 -0.79 -10.30
N ASN A 379 13.62 -1.69 -10.35
CA ASN A 379 13.52 -2.98 -9.66
C ASN A 379 13.72 -2.83 -8.15
N ASN A 380 14.58 -1.91 -7.70
CA ASN A 380 14.85 -1.67 -6.28
C ASN A 380 13.63 -1.09 -5.55
N LEU A 381 13.00 -0.07 -6.15
CA LEU A 381 11.84 0.62 -5.58
C LEU A 381 10.58 -0.27 -5.56
N SER A 382 10.52 -1.28 -6.42
CA SER A 382 9.50 -2.33 -6.42
C SER A 382 9.86 -3.55 -5.54
N ALA A 383 10.90 -3.44 -4.70
CA ALA A 383 11.41 -4.50 -3.82
C ALA A 383 11.82 -5.81 -4.54
N GLN A 384 12.20 -5.74 -5.81
CA GLN A 384 12.65 -6.88 -6.63
C GLN A 384 14.17 -7.09 -6.60
N THR A 385 14.90 -6.45 -5.68
CA THR A 385 16.36 -6.59 -5.55
C THR A 385 16.76 -6.80 -4.10
N ALA A 386 17.86 -7.53 -3.86
CA ALA A 386 18.42 -7.72 -2.51
C ALA A 386 19.16 -6.48 -1.96
N VAL A 387 19.43 -5.47 -2.78
CA VAL A 387 20.09 -4.22 -2.33
C VAL A 387 19.12 -3.42 -1.48
N ARG A 388 19.58 -2.97 -0.30
CA ARG A 388 18.76 -2.13 0.60
C ARG A 388 18.28 -0.87 -0.12
N LEU A 389 17.04 -0.46 0.15
CA LEU A 389 16.50 0.81 -0.34
C LEU A 389 17.01 1.96 0.54
N ASP A 390 17.69 2.94 -0.05
CA ASP A 390 18.27 4.09 0.67
C ASP A 390 17.44 5.37 0.45
N ALA A 391 17.46 6.28 1.43
CA ALA A 391 16.74 7.55 1.34
C ALA A 391 17.30 8.48 0.25
N ALA A 392 18.54 8.28 -0.21
CA ALA A 392 19.13 9.04 -1.30
C ALA A 392 18.43 8.80 -2.65
N TRP A 393 17.80 7.65 -2.87
CA TRP A 393 17.12 7.34 -4.14
C TRP A 393 15.69 6.81 -3.96
N ALA A 394 15.16 6.79 -2.74
CA ALA A 394 13.74 6.55 -2.49
C ALA A 394 12.88 7.57 -3.26
N SER A 395 11.61 7.26 -3.51
CA SER A 395 10.70 8.27 -4.07
C SER A 395 10.51 9.40 -3.08
N GLN A 396 10.51 10.64 -3.57
CA GLN A 396 10.34 11.84 -2.77
C GLN A 396 8.96 11.86 -2.11
N SER A 397 7.93 11.41 -2.82
CA SER A 397 6.59 11.20 -2.26
C SER A 397 6.59 10.27 -1.03
N THR A 398 7.30 9.14 -1.09
CA THR A 398 7.46 8.20 0.04
C THR A 398 8.19 8.86 1.22
N LEU A 399 9.23 9.66 0.94
CA LEU A 399 9.96 10.38 1.99
C LEU A 399 9.08 11.42 2.69
N LEU A 400 8.28 12.18 1.94
CA LEU A 400 7.35 13.16 2.49
C LEU A 400 6.23 12.52 3.31
N GLN A 401 5.68 11.38 2.87
CA GLN A 401 4.72 10.61 3.65
C GLN A 401 5.30 10.21 5.01
N GLY A 402 6.58 9.81 5.06
CA GLY A 402 7.25 9.48 6.32
C GLY A 402 7.45 10.66 7.27
N MET A 403 7.48 11.90 6.77
CA MET A 403 7.54 13.10 7.61
C MET A 403 6.23 13.30 8.39
N ALA A 404 5.10 12.91 7.81
CA ALA A 404 3.77 13.08 8.39
C ALA A 404 3.60 12.44 9.77
N ASP A 405 4.39 11.39 10.08
CA ASP A 405 4.39 10.72 11.38
C ASP A 405 4.79 11.64 12.56
N PHE A 406 5.47 12.76 12.28
CA PHE A 406 5.81 13.77 13.29
C PHE A 406 5.25 15.15 12.97
N GLY A 407 5.38 15.61 11.72
CA GLY A 407 4.95 16.94 11.30
C GLY A 407 5.14 17.15 9.80
N LEU A 408 4.18 17.83 9.18
CA LEU A 408 4.20 18.13 7.75
C LEU A 408 4.96 19.45 7.49
N PRO A 409 5.65 19.58 6.34
CA PRO A 409 6.06 20.89 5.86
C PRO A 409 4.80 21.74 5.57
N ASP A 410 4.86 23.03 5.88
CA ASP A 410 3.79 23.98 5.52
C ASP A 410 3.80 24.25 4.01
N VAL A 411 4.96 24.10 3.37
CA VAL A 411 5.18 24.38 1.95
C VAL A 411 6.11 23.32 1.34
N ILE A 412 5.70 22.77 0.19
CA ILE A 412 6.55 21.91 -0.64
C ILE A 412 6.96 22.73 -1.86
N VAL A 413 8.25 23.03 -1.98
CA VAL A 413 8.84 23.87 -3.02
C VAL A 413 9.46 23.00 -4.10
N ARG A 414 9.44 23.43 -5.36
CA ARG A 414 10.21 22.78 -6.43
C ARG A 414 11.54 23.49 -6.61
N GLU A 415 12.60 22.74 -6.84
CA GLU A 415 13.92 23.32 -7.11
C GLU A 415 13.93 24.27 -8.32
N GLY A 416 13.17 23.97 -9.38
CA GLY A 416 13.10 24.85 -10.56
C GLY A 416 12.45 26.21 -10.31
N SER A 417 11.73 26.39 -9.20
CA SER A 417 11.12 27.66 -8.78
C SER A 417 11.64 28.16 -7.43
N LEU A 418 12.81 27.66 -7.00
CA LEU A 418 13.31 27.84 -5.64
C LEU A 418 13.46 29.31 -5.24
N ASP A 419 13.99 30.15 -6.13
CA ASP A 419 14.20 31.59 -5.86
C ASP A 419 12.89 32.33 -5.53
N ARG A 420 11.88 32.15 -6.37
CA ARG A 420 10.54 32.74 -6.17
C ARG A 420 9.89 32.22 -4.88
N ASP A 421 9.93 30.91 -4.66
CA ASP A 421 9.18 30.27 -3.60
C ASP A 421 9.85 30.52 -2.23
N LEU A 422 11.20 30.57 -2.15
CA LEU A 422 11.92 30.94 -0.94
C LEU A 422 11.73 32.42 -0.58
N ALA A 423 11.67 33.33 -1.56
CA ALA A 423 11.33 34.72 -1.30
C ALA A 423 9.93 34.86 -0.65
N TRP A 424 8.95 34.09 -1.12
CA TRP A 424 7.61 34.07 -0.52
C TRP A 424 7.60 33.48 0.89
N ILE A 425 8.32 32.38 1.13
CA ILE A 425 8.46 31.77 2.46
C ILE A 425 9.11 32.75 3.45
N ALA A 426 10.18 33.42 3.02
CA ALA A 426 10.88 34.40 3.84
C ALA A 426 9.97 35.58 4.22
N GLY A 427 9.19 36.12 3.27
CA GLY A 427 8.19 37.15 3.57
C GLY A 427 7.17 36.70 4.61
N ARG A 428 6.73 35.43 4.56
CA ARG A 428 5.81 34.84 5.55
C ARG A 428 6.44 34.69 6.94
N ALA A 429 7.77 34.56 7.00
CA ALA A 429 8.56 34.55 8.22
C ALA A 429 8.97 35.95 8.70
N GLY A 430 8.46 37.02 8.07
CA GLY A 430 8.74 38.41 8.46
C GLY A 430 10.06 38.97 7.93
N ILE A 431 10.68 38.30 6.94
CA ILE A 431 11.93 38.74 6.32
C ILE A 431 11.59 39.57 5.08
N GLU A 432 11.82 40.88 5.15
CA GLU A 432 11.45 41.81 4.07
C GLU A 432 12.39 41.75 2.85
N THR A 433 13.67 41.48 3.09
CA THR A 433 14.71 41.45 2.04
C THR A 433 15.53 40.16 2.12
N PRO A 434 14.98 39.02 1.67
CA PRO A 434 15.73 37.77 1.64
C PRO A 434 16.90 37.86 0.65
N PRO A 435 18.03 37.17 0.93
CA PRO A 435 19.13 37.06 -0.02
C PRO A 435 18.69 36.27 -1.26
N PRO A 436 19.34 36.48 -2.42
CA PRO A 436 19.11 35.65 -3.59
C PRO A 436 19.51 34.20 -3.31
N VAL A 437 18.81 33.26 -3.93
CA VAL A 437 19.21 31.85 -3.89
C VAL A 437 20.52 31.66 -4.66
N PRO A 438 21.44 30.78 -4.22
CA PRO A 438 22.65 30.47 -4.98
C PRO A 438 22.33 30.08 -6.43
N ALA A 439 23.04 30.69 -7.38
CA ALA A 439 22.79 30.51 -8.82
C ALA A 439 22.92 29.05 -9.31
N GLN A 440 23.69 28.22 -8.59
CA GLN A 440 23.81 26.79 -8.84
C GLN A 440 23.28 26.00 -7.64
N THR A 441 22.07 25.47 -7.77
CA THR A 441 21.43 24.62 -6.74
C THR A 441 21.85 23.15 -6.88
N ASP A 442 22.22 22.75 -8.09
CA ASP A 442 22.79 21.43 -8.40
C ASP A 442 24.19 21.57 -9.03
N PRO A 443 25.26 21.28 -8.26
CA PRO A 443 26.62 21.21 -8.78
C PRO A 443 26.80 20.24 -9.95
N LEU A 444 25.92 19.25 -10.10
CA LEU A 444 25.99 18.18 -11.10
C LEU A 444 25.14 18.46 -12.35
N ALA A 445 24.42 19.58 -12.40
CA ALA A 445 23.49 19.89 -13.49
C ALA A 445 24.16 19.88 -14.87
N GLY A 446 25.38 20.42 -14.98
CA GLY A 446 26.15 20.40 -16.24
C GLY A 446 26.50 18.99 -16.71
N ARG A 447 26.87 18.10 -15.77
CA ARG A 447 27.15 16.69 -16.06
C ARG A 447 25.89 15.95 -16.51
N LEU A 448 24.75 16.22 -15.86
CA LEU A 448 23.47 15.64 -16.25
C LEU A 448 23.05 16.10 -17.65
N ALA A 449 23.12 17.41 -17.91
CA ALA A 449 22.75 17.98 -19.20
C ALA A 449 23.56 17.37 -20.37
N ALA A 450 24.83 17.05 -20.14
CA ALA A 450 25.70 16.45 -21.15
C ALA A 450 25.39 14.98 -21.47
N ILE A 451 24.69 14.25 -20.59
CA ILE A 451 24.33 12.83 -20.83
C ILE A 451 22.85 12.64 -21.16
N TYR A 452 22.00 13.61 -20.78
CA TYR A 452 20.55 13.53 -20.86
C TYR A 452 20.06 13.25 -22.29
N ASP A 453 19.10 12.33 -22.40
CA ASP A 453 18.37 12.01 -23.62
C ASP A 453 17.04 11.34 -23.28
N ASP A 454 16.23 11.05 -24.30
CA ASP A 454 14.93 10.39 -24.11
C ASP A 454 15.04 9.00 -23.46
N ALA A 455 16.19 8.32 -23.56
CA ALA A 455 16.38 7.01 -22.95
C ALA A 455 16.55 7.14 -21.43
N ILE A 456 17.27 8.15 -20.96
CA ILE A 456 17.35 8.53 -19.55
C ILE A 456 15.98 8.96 -19.03
N GLU A 457 15.27 9.84 -19.75
CA GLU A 457 13.96 10.34 -19.33
C GLU A 457 12.96 9.19 -19.17
N ARG A 458 12.86 8.30 -20.17
CA ARG A 458 12.00 7.10 -20.08
C ARG A 458 12.39 6.20 -18.91
N ALA A 459 13.68 5.93 -18.70
CA ALA A 459 14.12 5.09 -17.59
C ALA A 459 13.86 5.72 -16.22
N ALA A 460 13.94 7.05 -16.11
CA ALA A 460 13.59 7.76 -14.89
C ALA A 460 12.08 7.75 -14.64
N ARG A 461 11.25 7.92 -15.67
CA ARG A 461 9.78 7.77 -15.57
C ARG A 461 9.38 6.36 -15.15
N ASP A 462 10.04 5.34 -15.70
CA ASP A 462 9.81 3.95 -15.29
C ASP A 462 10.15 3.69 -13.81
N ALA A 463 11.18 4.35 -13.28
CA ALA A 463 11.59 4.19 -11.88
C ALA A 463 10.77 5.06 -10.92
N TYR A 464 10.45 6.30 -11.30
CA TYR A 464 9.86 7.32 -10.43
C TYR A 464 8.50 7.83 -10.91
N GLY A 465 7.75 7.03 -11.66
CA GLY A 465 6.46 7.44 -12.25
C GLY A 465 5.51 8.08 -11.23
N ARG A 466 5.51 7.59 -9.99
CA ARG A 466 4.74 8.18 -8.88
C ARG A 466 5.15 9.61 -8.55
N ASP A 467 6.45 9.94 -8.52
CA ASP A 467 6.90 11.31 -8.26
C ASP A 467 6.59 12.24 -9.43
N TYR A 468 6.70 11.75 -10.67
CA TYR A 468 6.25 12.50 -11.85
C TYR A 468 4.77 12.85 -11.76
N GLU A 469 3.93 11.90 -11.39
CA GLU A 469 2.48 12.12 -11.27
C GLU A 469 2.12 12.98 -10.05
N SER A 470 2.60 12.60 -8.87
CA SER A 470 2.26 13.25 -7.58
C SER A 470 2.67 14.71 -7.55
N PHE A 471 3.80 15.03 -8.15
CA PHE A 471 4.27 16.40 -8.27
C PHE A 471 3.95 16.97 -9.65
N GLY A 472 3.39 16.27 -10.63
CA GLY A 472 3.10 16.83 -11.96
C GLY A 472 4.34 17.37 -12.70
N PHE A 473 5.42 16.59 -12.72
CA PHE A 473 6.62 16.92 -13.52
C PHE A 473 6.42 16.55 -15.00
N GLY A 474 6.85 17.46 -15.88
CA GLY A 474 7.03 17.22 -17.32
C GLY A 474 8.33 16.44 -17.59
N ASP A 475 8.84 16.50 -18.83
CA ASP A 475 10.20 16.02 -19.11
C ASP A 475 11.22 17.00 -18.52
N TYR A 476 12.46 16.53 -18.26
CA TYR A 476 13.46 17.35 -17.57
C TYR A 476 13.92 18.59 -18.36
N ALA A 477 13.93 18.50 -19.70
CA ALA A 477 14.47 19.52 -20.60
C ALA A 477 13.39 20.18 -21.46
#